data_AF-A0A838BU87-F1
#
_entry.id   AF-A0A838BU87-F1
#
_cell.length_a   1.000
_cell.length_b   1.000
_cell.length_c   1.000
_cell.angle_alpha   90.00
_cell.angle_beta   90.00
_cell.angle_gamma   90.00
#
_symmetry.space_group_name_H-M   'P 1'
#
loop_
_entity.id
_entity.type
_entity.pdbx_description
1 polymer ?
#
loop_
_entity_poly.entity_id
_entity_poly.type
_entity_poly.pdbx_seq_one_letter_code
_entity_poly.pdbx_strand_id
1 'polypeptide(L)'
;MDSFGHILNWRLKHGSHTFPGQDGGTCINEAAIVAAGFPYQPVRSVEDMPACFSRPICRLAMQLNDQANDEQRQHLLPFVTRLACADTPTVEREREAYIAARMRWCLPFREGLKVLEGALAIGRQANDLSTEEVRTRMEAAQQNAPRPTPEADHFPFSKFQGWFAGIV
;
A
#
# COMPACT_ATOMS: atom_id res chain seq x y z
N MET A 1 -4.96 2.39 19.63
CA MET A 1 -4.13 3.26 18.75
C MET A 1 -3.46 2.38 17.68
N ASP A 2 -4.21 1.44 17.08
CA ASP A 2 -3.64 0.26 16.43
C ASP A 2 -3.73 0.29 14.89
N SER A 3 -4.21 1.42 14.34
CA SER A 3 -4.50 1.55 12.91
C SER A 3 -3.26 1.72 12.01
N PHE A 4 -2.09 2.02 12.56
CA PHE A 4 -0.87 2.25 11.77
C PHE A 4 0.24 1.23 12.02
N GLY A 5 0.19 0.45 13.11
CA GLY A 5 1.24 -0.50 13.47
C GLY A 5 1.43 -1.64 12.45
N HIS A 6 0.33 -2.09 11.84
CA HIS A 6 0.37 -3.16 10.82
C HIS A 6 0.90 -2.66 9.46
N ILE A 7 0.81 -1.36 9.17
CA ILE A 7 1.40 -0.75 7.97
C ILE A 7 2.93 -0.67 8.12
N LEU A 8 3.43 -0.45 9.34
CA LEU A 8 4.86 -0.31 9.63
C LEU A 8 5.66 -1.63 9.51
N ASN A 9 4.99 -2.79 9.59
CA ASN A 9 5.62 -4.11 9.45
C ASN A 9 5.28 -4.82 8.12
N TRP A 10 4.65 -4.13 7.17
CA TRP A 10 4.15 -4.75 5.94
C TRP A 10 5.29 -5.33 5.09
N ARG A 11 5.28 -6.65 4.88
CA ARG A 11 6.19 -7.31 3.94
C ARG A 11 5.52 -7.63 2.61
N LEU A 12 6.21 -7.29 1.52
CA LEU A 12 5.76 -7.64 0.18
C LEU A 12 6.06 -9.12 -0.13
N LYS A 13 5.11 -9.80 -0.76
CA LYS A 13 5.21 -11.20 -1.21
C LYS A 13 4.85 -11.32 -2.70
N HIS A 14 5.05 -12.50 -3.28
CA HIS A 14 4.84 -12.80 -4.70
C HIS A 14 3.35 -12.70 -5.17
N GLY A 15 2.45 -12.12 -4.35
CA GLY A 15 1.03 -12.03 -4.64
C GLY A 15 0.32 -13.39 -4.70
N SER A 16 -0.98 -13.38 -4.96
CA SER A 16 -1.83 -14.57 -5.24
C SER A 16 -2.36 -15.40 -4.05
N HIS A 17 -2.50 -14.83 -2.84
CA HIS A 17 -3.11 -15.54 -1.71
C HIS A 17 -4.33 -14.82 -1.13
N THR A 18 -5.25 -15.59 -0.54
CA THR A 18 -6.27 -15.12 0.40
C THR A 18 -5.62 -14.23 1.45
N PHE A 19 -6.26 -13.11 1.83
CA PHE A 19 -5.72 -12.06 2.72
C PHE A 19 -4.84 -12.64 3.85
N PRO A 20 -3.54 -12.28 3.92
CA PRO A 20 -2.54 -13.06 4.67
C PRO A 20 -2.45 -12.72 6.18
N GLY A 21 -3.42 -12.00 6.75
CA GLY A 21 -3.40 -11.63 8.17
C GLY A 21 -2.66 -10.32 8.46
N GLN A 22 -2.38 -10.05 9.74
CA GLN A 22 -1.95 -8.73 10.25
C GLN A 22 -0.53 -8.32 9.85
N ASP A 23 0.35 -9.25 9.47
CA ASP A 23 1.75 -8.97 9.14
C ASP A 23 1.97 -8.54 7.67
N GLY A 24 0.90 -8.47 6.88
CA GLY A 24 1.01 -8.34 5.43
C GLY A 24 1.54 -9.61 4.76
N GLY A 25 1.48 -9.61 3.44
CA GLY A 25 1.84 -10.78 2.61
C GLY A 25 1.27 -10.70 1.20
N THR A 26 1.06 -9.48 0.72
CA THR A 26 0.34 -9.17 -0.51
C THR A 26 1.34 -8.73 -1.58
N CYS A 27 0.93 -8.65 -2.84
CA CYS A 27 1.73 -7.97 -3.85
C CYS A 27 1.76 -6.45 -3.58
N ILE A 28 2.66 -5.74 -4.26
CA ILE A 28 2.79 -4.28 -4.15
C ILE A 28 1.47 -3.54 -4.49
N ASN A 29 0.71 -4.01 -5.49
CA ASN A 29 -0.52 -3.35 -5.90
C ASN A 29 -1.62 -3.47 -4.84
N GLU A 30 -1.74 -4.64 -4.21
CA GLU A 30 -2.65 -4.87 -3.08
C GLU A 30 -2.26 -4.01 -1.87
N ALA A 31 -0.96 -3.91 -1.58
CA ALA A 31 -0.45 -3.02 -0.54
C ALA A 31 -0.81 -1.55 -0.82
N ALA A 32 -0.71 -1.14 -2.09
CA ALA A 32 -1.00 0.23 -2.50
C ALA A 32 -2.51 0.57 -2.41
N ILE A 33 -3.39 -0.40 -2.68
CA ILE A 33 -4.84 -0.25 -2.46
C ILE A 33 -5.13 0.06 -1.00
N VAL A 34 -4.58 -0.75 -0.08
CA VAL A 34 -4.76 -0.55 1.36
C VAL A 34 -4.14 0.76 1.82
N ALA A 35 -2.92 1.07 1.37
CA ALA A 35 -2.22 2.31 1.72
C ALA A 35 -2.94 3.57 1.24
N ALA A 36 -3.68 3.49 0.13
CA ALA A 36 -4.52 4.58 -0.37
C ALA A 36 -5.89 4.67 0.32
N GLY A 37 -6.17 3.82 1.31
CA GLY A 37 -7.40 3.82 2.11
C GLY A 37 -8.57 3.05 1.49
N PHE A 38 -8.34 2.27 0.44
CA PHE A 38 -9.37 1.39 -0.13
C PHE A 38 -9.45 0.07 0.65
N PRO A 39 -10.63 -0.60 0.65
CA PRO A 39 -10.72 -1.97 1.14
C PRO A 39 -9.74 -2.87 0.39
N TYR A 40 -9.11 -3.80 1.11
CA TYR A 40 -8.28 -4.83 0.49
C TYR A 40 -9.10 -5.60 -0.57
N GLN A 41 -8.49 -5.82 -1.71
CA GLN A 41 -8.99 -6.72 -2.75
C GLN A 41 -7.80 -7.43 -3.41
N PRO A 42 -7.97 -8.70 -3.83
CA PRO A 42 -6.95 -9.37 -4.62
C PRO A 42 -6.81 -8.71 -5.99
N VAL A 43 -5.58 -8.48 -6.45
CA VAL A 43 -5.31 -7.87 -7.75
C VAL A 43 -4.73 -8.91 -8.70
N ARG A 44 -5.53 -9.35 -9.67
CA ARG A 44 -5.09 -10.28 -10.74
C ARG A 44 -4.67 -9.54 -11.99
N SER A 45 -5.30 -8.40 -12.24
CA SER A 45 -4.99 -7.51 -13.36
C SER A 45 -4.96 -6.07 -12.86
N VAL A 46 -4.12 -5.23 -13.46
CA VAL A 46 -4.08 -3.79 -13.09
C VAL A 46 -5.38 -3.07 -13.43
N GLU A 47 -6.17 -3.64 -14.33
CA GLU A 47 -7.48 -3.18 -14.73
C GLU A 47 -8.48 -3.23 -13.55
N ASP A 48 -8.26 -4.13 -12.57
CA ASP A 48 -9.08 -4.28 -11.35
C ASP A 48 -8.85 -3.15 -10.33
N MET A 49 -7.77 -2.38 -10.47
CA MET A 49 -7.40 -1.36 -9.50
C MET A 49 -8.35 -0.16 -9.52
N PRO A 50 -8.47 0.63 -8.44
CA PRO A 50 -9.23 1.88 -8.48
C PRO A 50 -8.71 2.86 -9.55
N ALA A 51 -9.56 3.78 -10.02
CA ALA A 51 -9.24 4.67 -11.14
C ALA A 51 -8.10 5.68 -10.84
N CYS A 52 -7.82 5.95 -9.56
CA CYS A 52 -6.71 6.82 -9.15
C CYS A 52 -5.31 6.18 -9.32
N PHE A 53 -5.24 4.89 -9.67
CA PHE A 53 -3.99 4.17 -9.86
C PHE A 53 -3.55 4.16 -11.33
N SER A 54 -2.31 4.60 -11.58
CA SER A 54 -1.75 4.60 -12.93
C SER A 54 -1.53 3.17 -13.41
N ARG A 55 -2.24 2.78 -14.46
CA ARG A 55 -2.15 1.43 -15.07
C ARG A 55 -0.74 1.06 -15.52
N PRO A 56 0.00 1.88 -16.30
CA PRO A 56 1.37 1.56 -16.71
C PRO A 56 2.31 1.40 -15.51
N ILE A 57 2.19 2.26 -14.49
CA ILE A 57 3.03 2.19 -13.29
C ILE A 57 2.73 0.93 -12.47
N CYS A 58 1.45 0.63 -12.23
CA CYS A 58 1.04 -0.56 -11.48
C CYS A 58 1.40 -1.86 -12.21
N ARG A 59 1.41 -1.84 -13.55
CA ARG A 59 1.80 -3.01 -14.36
C ARG A 59 3.29 -3.30 -14.22
N LEU A 60 4.12 -2.26 -14.31
CA LEU A 60 5.56 -2.39 -14.08
C LEU A 60 5.85 -2.82 -12.64
N ALA A 61 5.19 -2.22 -11.66
CA ALA A 61 5.37 -2.56 -10.26
C ALA A 61 5.02 -4.04 -9.98
N MET A 62 3.91 -4.53 -10.52
CA MET A 62 3.51 -5.94 -10.44
C MET A 62 4.54 -6.86 -11.08
N GLN A 63 4.99 -6.54 -12.29
CA GLN A 63 6.03 -7.32 -12.97
C GLN A 63 7.34 -7.39 -12.15
N LEU A 64 7.79 -6.27 -11.58
CA LEU A 64 8.99 -6.22 -10.73
C LEU A 64 8.80 -7.02 -9.43
N ASN A 65 7.61 -6.96 -8.84
CA ASN A 65 7.26 -7.71 -7.64
C ASN A 65 7.37 -9.23 -7.87
N ASP A 66 6.89 -9.68 -9.02
CA ASP A 66 6.82 -11.10 -9.36
C ASP A 66 8.18 -11.67 -9.76
N GLN A 67 9.02 -10.85 -10.41
CA GLN A 67 10.39 -11.21 -10.78
C GLN A 67 11.37 -11.15 -9.59
N ALA A 68 11.05 -10.41 -8.54
CA ALA A 68 11.93 -10.21 -7.39
C ALA A 68 11.99 -11.44 -6.48
N ASN A 69 13.18 -11.70 -5.93
CA ASN A 69 13.31 -12.56 -4.76
C ASN A 69 12.78 -11.86 -3.48
N ASP A 70 12.69 -12.59 -2.37
CA ASP A 70 12.06 -12.11 -1.13
C ASP A 70 12.72 -10.86 -0.52
N GLU A 71 14.03 -10.70 -0.69
CA GLU A 71 14.78 -9.52 -0.21
C GLU A 71 14.58 -8.35 -1.18
N GLN A 72 14.78 -8.59 -2.47
CA GLN A 72 14.62 -7.59 -3.53
C GLN A 72 13.24 -6.95 -3.48
N ARG A 73 12.20 -7.76 -3.25
CA ARG A 73 10.82 -7.30 -3.23
C ARG A 73 10.58 -6.22 -2.17
N GLN A 74 11.32 -6.24 -1.06
CA GLN A 74 11.15 -5.22 -0.02
C GLN A 74 11.63 -3.83 -0.49
N HIS A 75 12.49 -3.75 -1.50
CA HIS A 75 12.88 -2.47 -2.11
C HIS A 75 11.76 -1.81 -2.91
N LEU A 76 10.62 -2.49 -3.11
CA LEU A 76 9.42 -1.89 -3.71
C LEU A 76 8.55 -1.13 -2.69
N LEU A 77 8.77 -1.31 -1.38
CA LEU A 77 7.99 -0.62 -0.34
C LEU A 77 7.93 0.91 -0.48
N PRO A 78 9.04 1.62 -0.83
CA PRO A 78 9.01 3.07 -1.04
C PRO A 78 8.09 3.55 -2.17
N PHE A 79 7.60 2.65 -3.02
CA PHE A 79 6.73 2.96 -4.16
C PHE A 79 5.24 2.75 -3.86
N VAL A 80 4.89 2.07 -2.76
CA VAL A 80 3.52 1.67 -2.43
C VAL A 80 2.55 2.87 -2.45
N THR A 81 2.90 3.96 -1.78
CA THR A 81 2.06 5.18 -1.73
C THR A 81 2.11 6.00 -3.01
N ARG A 82 3.03 5.70 -3.93
CA ARG A 82 3.24 6.43 -5.19
C ARG A 82 2.48 5.82 -6.37
N LEU A 83 1.85 4.64 -6.21
CA LEU A 83 1.11 3.99 -7.30
C LEU A 83 -0.25 4.66 -7.60
N ALA A 84 -0.85 5.33 -6.61
CA ALA A 84 -2.08 6.12 -6.74
C ALA A 84 -1.81 7.48 -7.41
N CYS A 85 -1.26 7.44 -8.62
CA CYS A 85 -0.76 8.61 -9.37
C CYS A 85 -1.32 8.70 -10.79
N ALA A 86 -2.51 8.15 -11.05
CA ALA A 86 -3.16 8.28 -12.35
C ALA A 86 -3.28 9.75 -12.78
N ASP A 87 -2.98 9.99 -14.05
CA ASP A 87 -2.99 11.30 -14.67
C ASP A 87 -3.84 11.27 -15.95
N THR A 88 -3.70 12.29 -16.80
CA THR A 88 -4.40 12.39 -18.08
C THR A 88 -4.02 11.24 -19.01
N PRO A 89 -4.90 10.84 -19.94
CA PRO A 89 -4.60 9.79 -20.91
C PRO A 89 -3.34 10.03 -21.76
N THR A 90 -2.94 11.28 -21.95
CA THR A 90 -1.69 11.63 -22.65
C THR A 90 -0.47 11.28 -21.80
N VAL A 91 -0.48 11.63 -20.52
CA VAL A 91 0.60 11.29 -19.57
C VAL A 91 0.70 9.77 -19.39
N GLU A 92 -0.43 9.07 -19.26
CA GLU A 92 -0.41 7.61 -19.12
C GLU A 92 0.19 6.92 -20.36
N ARG A 93 -0.12 7.40 -21.57
CA ARG A 93 0.51 6.90 -22.80
C ARG A 93 2.01 7.20 -22.86
N GLU A 94 2.44 8.36 -22.37
CA GLU A 94 3.86 8.71 -22.30
C GLU A 94 4.62 7.80 -21.32
N ARG A 95 4.04 7.53 -20.14
CA ARG A 95 4.57 6.54 -19.18
C ARG A 95 4.70 5.17 -19.82
N GLU A 96 3.66 4.71 -20.51
CA GLU A 96 3.67 3.42 -21.21
C GLU A 96 4.77 3.35 -22.26
N ALA A 97 4.89 4.38 -23.11
CA ALA A 97 5.95 4.46 -24.12
C ALA A 97 7.36 4.52 -23.49
N TYR A 98 7.53 5.27 -22.40
CA TYR A 98 8.78 5.36 -21.66
C TYR A 98 9.22 3.99 -21.13
N ILE A 99 8.29 3.26 -20.51
CA ILE A 99 8.50 1.93 -19.93
C ILE A 99 8.82 0.94 -21.06
N ALA A 100 8.01 0.89 -22.12
CA ALA A 100 8.19 -0.02 -23.25
C ALA A 100 9.55 0.15 -23.93
N ALA A 101 10.05 1.38 -24.06
CA ALA A 101 11.35 1.66 -24.66
C ALA A 101 12.55 1.19 -23.80
N ARG A 102 12.34 0.93 -22.50
CA ARG A 102 13.42 0.64 -21.53
C ARG A 102 13.35 -0.76 -20.94
N MET A 103 12.17 -1.36 -20.90
CA MET A 103 11.97 -2.73 -20.44
C MET A 103 12.47 -3.71 -21.51
N ARG A 104 13.61 -4.37 -21.22
CA ARG A 104 14.17 -5.47 -22.02
C ARG A 104 13.84 -6.81 -21.35
N TRP A 105 13.89 -7.90 -22.12
CA TRP A 105 13.44 -9.23 -21.70
C TRP A 105 14.16 -9.81 -20.45
N CYS A 106 15.35 -9.30 -20.11
CA CYS A 106 16.13 -9.72 -18.94
C CYS A 106 16.70 -8.51 -18.18
N LEU A 107 15.88 -7.50 -17.88
CA LEU A 107 16.35 -6.32 -17.15
C LEU A 107 16.64 -6.68 -15.67
N PRO A 108 17.83 -6.38 -15.12
CA PRO A 108 18.11 -6.58 -13.70
C PRO A 108 17.13 -5.81 -12.82
N PHE A 109 16.73 -6.38 -11.67
CA PHE A 109 15.73 -5.78 -10.78
C PHE A 109 16.02 -4.31 -10.42
N ARG A 110 17.28 -3.98 -10.11
CA ARG A 110 17.71 -2.61 -9.80
C ARG A 110 17.52 -1.64 -10.98
N GLU A 111 17.74 -2.09 -12.21
CA GLU A 111 17.46 -1.27 -13.40
C GLU A 111 15.95 -1.12 -13.60
N GLY A 112 15.18 -2.16 -13.30
CA GLY A 112 13.72 -2.07 -13.23
C GLY A 112 13.20 -0.99 -12.28
N LEU A 113 13.80 -0.88 -11.08
CA LEU A 113 13.48 0.19 -10.14
C LEU A 113 13.77 1.59 -10.71
N LYS A 114 14.87 1.77 -11.43
CA LYS A 114 15.17 3.05 -12.10
C LYS A 114 14.15 3.39 -13.18
N VAL A 115 13.68 2.39 -13.94
CA VAL A 115 12.59 2.59 -14.92
C VAL A 115 11.31 3.00 -14.21
N LEU A 116 10.98 2.38 -13.07
CA LEU A 116 9.82 2.74 -12.26
C LEU A 116 9.91 4.17 -11.73
N GLU A 117 11.06 4.58 -11.19
CA GLU A 117 11.31 5.96 -10.76
C GLU A 117 11.18 6.96 -11.92
N GLY A 118 11.79 6.66 -13.06
CA GLY A 118 11.73 7.51 -14.24
C GLY A 118 10.31 7.66 -14.78
N ALA A 119 9.51 6.59 -14.77
CA ALA A 119 8.11 6.65 -15.19
C ALA A 119 7.24 7.46 -14.21
N LEU A 120 7.52 7.37 -12.89
CA LEU A 120 6.84 8.18 -11.87
C LEU A 120 7.16 9.68 -11.99
N ALA A 121 8.32 10.02 -12.54
CA ALA A 121 8.71 11.41 -12.80
C ALA A 121 7.96 12.05 -14.00
N ILE A 122 7.26 11.26 -14.81
CA ILE A 122 6.43 11.76 -15.92
C ILE A 122 5.06 12.15 -15.38
N GLY A 123 4.58 13.36 -15.69
CA GLY A 123 3.28 13.87 -15.25
C GLY A 123 3.35 14.81 -14.05
N ARG A 124 2.21 15.10 -13.43
CA ARG A 124 2.16 16.01 -12.27
C ARG A 124 2.99 15.46 -11.12
N GLN A 125 3.90 16.28 -10.61
CA GLN A 125 4.62 16.03 -9.39
C GLN A 125 3.93 16.76 -8.24
N ALA A 126 3.89 16.15 -7.05
CA ALA A 126 3.59 16.91 -5.85
C ALA A 126 4.72 17.94 -5.66
N ASN A 127 4.38 19.20 -5.35
CA ASN A 127 5.41 20.19 -5.01
C ASN A 127 6.26 19.63 -3.86
N ASP A 128 7.56 19.87 -3.92
CA ASP A 128 8.46 19.61 -2.80
C ASP A 128 7.98 20.44 -1.60
N LEU A 129 7.27 19.79 -0.68
CA LEU A 129 6.94 20.39 0.60
C LEU A 129 8.23 20.50 1.39
N SER A 130 8.59 21.73 1.78
CA SER A 130 9.74 21.92 2.66
C SER A 130 9.55 21.15 3.96
N THR A 131 10.65 20.67 4.57
CA THR A 131 10.63 19.97 5.85
C THR A 131 9.89 20.76 6.94
N GLU A 132 9.99 22.09 6.91
CA GLU A 132 9.30 23.00 7.83
C GLU A 132 7.79 23.00 7.63
N GLU A 133 7.33 22.93 6.38
CA GLU A 133 5.91 22.87 6.06
C GLU A 133 5.28 21.51 6.43
N VAL A 134 6.04 20.42 6.22
CA VAL A 134 5.65 19.08 6.71
C VAL A 134 5.53 19.07 8.23
N ARG A 135 6.53 19.61 8.95
CA ARG A 135 6.51 19.71 10.41
C ARG A 135 5.29 20.49 10.90
N THR A 136 5.03 21.65 10.32
CA THR A 136 3.90 22.51 10.68
C THR A 136 2.56 21.78 10.52
N ARG A 137 2.38 21.03 9.42
CA ARG A 137 1.16 20.24 9.18
C ARG A 137 1.02 19.07 10.16
N MET A 138 2.13 18.40 10.51
CA MET A 138 2.12 17.32 11.49
C MET A 138 1.78 17.84 12.89
N GLU A 139 2.32 18.98 13.30
CA GLU A 139 2.00 19.64 14.58
C GLU A 139 0.52 20.06 14.62
N ALA A 140 0.00 20.66 13.56
CA ALA A 140 -1.42 21.01 13.46
C ALA A 140 -2.35 19.79 13.52
N ALA A 141 -1.96 18.67 12.88
CA ALA A 141 -2.71 17.42 12.96
C ALA A 141 -2.71 16.82 14.37
N GLN A 142 -1.57 16.89 15.08
CA GLN A 142 -1.47 16.45 16.49
C GLN A 142 -2.31 17.32 17.44
N GLN A 143 -2.32 18.63 17.24
CA GLN A 143 -3.12 19.57 18.05
C GLN A 143 -4.63 19.37 17.86
N ASN A 144 -5.04 18.97 16.66
CA ASN A 144 -6.44 18.69 16.34
C ASN A 144 -6.86 17.24 16.58
N ALA A 145 -5.93 16.38 17.01
CA ALA A 145 -6.24 14.99 17.34
C ALA A 145 -7.17 14.97 18.58
N PRO A 146 -8.29 14.21 18.54
CA PRO A 146 -9.12 14.02 19.71
C PRO A 146 -8.26 13.50 20.87
N ARG A 147 -8.39 14.12 22.05
CA ARG A 147 -7.75 13.62 23.26
C ARG A 147 -8.22 12.17 23.45
N PRO A 148 -7.31 11.19 23.64
CA PRO A 148 -7.72 9.83 23.94
C PRO A 148 -8.63 9.90 25.17
N THR A 149 -9.90 9.52 24.99
CA THR A 149 -10.80 9.27 26.10
C THR A 149 -10.12 8.25 26.99
N PRO A 150 -9.98 8.50 28.31
CA PRO A 150 -9.56 7.45 29.22
C PRO A 150 -10.61 6.34 29.10
N GLU A 151 -10.22 5.21 28.52
CA GLU A 151 -11.05 4.01 28.51
C GLU A 151 -11.42 3.71 29.97
N ALA A 152 -12.71 3.72 30.24
CA ALA A 152 -13.24 3.40 31.55
C ALA A 152 -12.88 1.95 31.86
N ASP A 153 -11.99 1.78 32.83
CA ASP A 153 -11.54 0.55 33.47
C ASP A 153 -12.70 -0.20 34.15
N HIS A 154 -13.72 -0.66 33.45
CA HIS A 154 -14.83 -1.38 34.07
C HIS A 154 -15.34 -2.55 33.22
N PHE A 155 -14.75 -3.73 33.46
CA PHE A 155 -15.48 -4.99 33.37
C PHE A 155 -15.29 -5.79 34.66
N PRO A 156 -16.30 -5.83 35.56
CA PRO A 156 -16.32 -6.83 36.62
C PRO A 156 -16.68 -8.18 36.01
N PHE A 157 -15.82 -9.17 36.21
CA PHE A 157 -16.08 -10.58 35.94
C PHE A 157 -17.30 -11.03 36.78
N SER A 158 -18.47 -11.15 36.16
CA SER A 158 -19.63 -11.78 36.80
C SER A 158 -19.61 -13.28 36.52
N LYS A 159 -19.53 -14.07 37.60
CA LYS A 159 -19.53 -15.53 37.59
C LYS A 159 -20.86 -16.04 37.04
N PHE A 160 -20.82 -16.79 35.93
CA PHE A 160 -21.96 -17.63 35.53
C PHE A 160 -21.94 -18.92 36.35
N GLN A 161 -22.90 -19.04 37.27
CA GLN A 161 -23.38 -20.31 37.82
C GLN A 161 -24.78 -20.59 37.25
N GLY A 162 -25.04 -21.84 36.86
CA GLY A 162 -26.37 -22.37 36.53
C GLY A 162 -26.25 -23.58 35.59
N TRP A 163 -26.08 -24.80 36.13
CA TRP A 163 -27.15 -25.77 36.43
C TRP A 163 -27.81 -26.40 35.20
N PHE A 164 -27.43 -27.67 34.92
CA PHE A 164 -28.20 -28.60 34.10
C PHE A 164 -28.99 -29.55 35.02
N ALA A 165 -30.32 -29.40 35.01
CA ALA A 165 -31.31 -30.41 35.37
C ALA A 165 -32.37 -30.31 34.26
N GLY A 166 -32.47 -31.25 33.33
CA GLY A 166 -33.30 -32.47 33.42
C GLY A 166 -34.53 -32.29 32.51
N ILE A 167 -34.73 -33.11 31.47
CA ILE A 167 -35.77 -34.17 31.32
C ILE A 167 -36.12 -34.11 29.80
N VAL A 168 -36.14 -35.18 29.00
CA VAL A 168 -36.94 -36.42 29.03
C VAL A 168 -36.09 -37.61 28.56
#